data_AF-A0A379ZLZ5-F1
#
_entry.id   AF-A0A379ZLZ5-F1
#
_cell.length_a   1.000
_cell.length_b   1.000
_cell.length_c   1.000
_cell.angle_alpha   90.00
_cell.angle_beta   90.00
_cell.angle_gamma   90.00
#
_symmetry.space_group_name_H-M   'P 1'
#
loop_
_entity.id
_entity.type
_entity.pdbx_description
1 polymer ?
#
loop_
_entity_poly.entity_id
_entity_poly.type
_entity_poly.pdbx_seq_one_letter_code
_entity_poly.pdbx_strand_id
1 'polypeptide(L)'
;MSAYKISASRFSAALLVLTALFMAPGSFAAELNLPDNMAIKAIDGQAVSNFDSHKLAAGEHVVELQYRDIFAVNADDSGAWVKSGPLYLTLTVAGQQSLQLQLPTLDTEAEANAFIRSPQLQVVDEAGQAVPAEVMTHGGLMADWLAQLRR
;
A
#
# COMPACT_ATOMS: atom_id res chain seq x y z
N MET A 1 -31.22 -55.16 -54.59
CA MET A 1 -30.11 -54.27 -54.98
C MET A 1 -30.49 -52.86 -54.56
N SER A 2 -29.71 -52.23 -53.66
CA SER A 2 -29.81 -50.83 -53.16
C SER A 2 -31.01 -50.46 -52.26
N ALA A 3 -30.91 -49.80 -51.10
CA ALA A 3 -29.79 -49.45 -50.22
C ALA A 3 -30.37 -49.02 -48.85
N TYR A 4 -29.59 -49.26 -47.80
CA TYR A 4 -29.83 -48.99 -46.39
C TYR A 4 -29.78 -47.48 -46.07
N LYS A 5 -30.70 -46.94 -45.26
CA LYS A 5 -30.50 -45.66 -44.57
C LYS A 5 -31.09 -45.74 -43.15
N ILE A 6 -30.25 -46.06 -42.17
CA ILE A 6 -30.51 -45.82 -40.76
C ILE A 6 -30.17 -44.34 -40.49
N SER A 7 -31.17 -43.56 -40.11
CA SER A 7 -30.99 -42.22 -39.58
C SER A 7 -30.87 -42.32 -38.06
N ALA A 8 -29.64 -42.29 -37.54
CA ALA A 8 -29.41 -42.16 -36.11
C ALA A 8 -29.59 -40.69 -35.70
N SER A 9 -30.71 -40.37 -35.06
CA SER A 9 -30.96 -39.06 -34.48
C SER A 9 -29.99 -38.85 -33.32
N ARG A 10 -29.03 -37.94 -33.51
CA ARG A 10 -28.05 -37.54 -32.50
C ARG A 10 -28.79 -36.85 -31.35
N PHE A 11 -28.70 -37.44 -30.15
CA PHE A 11 -29.01 -36.76 -28.90
C PHE A 11 -28.09 -35.53 -28.79
N SER A 12 -28.65 -34.34 -28.95
CA SER A 12 -27.95 -33.08 -28.65
C SER A 12 -27.90 -32.89 -27.14
N ALA A 13 -26.81 -33.32 -26.52
CA ALA A 13 -26.48 -32.95 -25.15
C ALA A 13 -26.17 -31.44 -25.11
N ALA A 14 -27.02 -30.67 -24.45
CA ALA A 14 -26.79 -29.25 -24.17
C ALA A 14 -25.62 -29.14 -23.17
N LEU A 15 -24.50 -28.60 -23.62
CA LEU A 15 -23.35 -28.28 -22.76
C LEU A 15 -23.58 -26.90 -22.13
N LEU A 16 -24.12 -26.89 -20.91
CA LEU A 16 -24.23 -25.71 -20.06
C LEU A 16 -22.85 -25.45 -19.43
N VAL A 17 -22.05 -24.57 -20.03
CA VAL A 17 -20.78 -24.12 -19.45
C VAL A 17 -21.08 -23.07 -18.38
N LEU A 18 -21.09 -23.49 -17.12
CA LEU A 18 -21.22 -22.63 -15.96
C LEU A 18 -19.84 -22.03 -15.61
N THR A 19 -19.49 -20.89 -16.21
CA THR A 19 -18.34 -20.10 -15.78
C THR A 19 -18.68 -19.38 -14.47
N ALA A 20 -18.54 -20.08 -13.34
CA ALA A 20 -18.41 -19.42 -12.05
C ALA A 20 -17.00 -18.80 -12.00
N LEU A 21 -16.89 -17.51 -12.29
CA LEU A 21 -15.72 -16.73 -11.89
C LEU A 21 -15.68 -16.74 -10.37
N PHE A 22 -14.90 -17.64 -9.79
CA PHE A 22 -14.49 -17.53 -8.40
C PHE A 22 -13.62 -16.27 -8.29
N MET A 23 -14.21 -15.14 -7.91
CA MET A 23 -13.46 -14.08 -7.25
C MET A 23 -12.97 -14.68 -5.92
N ALA A 24 -11.75 -15.22 -5.92
CA ALA A 24 -11.09 -15.58 -4.68
C ALA A 24 -10.98 -14.28 -3.84
N PRO A 25 -11.35 -14.31 -2.55
CA PRO A 25 -11.05 -13.19 -1.68
C PRO A 25 -9.53 -12.96 -1.72
N GLY A 26 -9.13 -11.71 -1.98
CA GLY A 26 -7.71 -11.34 -1.95
C GLY A 26 -7.14 -11.74 -0.60
N SER A 27 -6.20 -12.68 -0.60
CA SER A 27 -5.45 -13.01 0.61
C SER A 27 -4.67 -11.77 0.98
N PHE A 28 -5.02 -11.13 2.10
CA PHE A 28 -4.17 -10.11 2.68
C PHE A 28 -2.86 -10.78 3.08
N ALA A 29 -1.75 -10.20 2.63
CA ALA A 29 -0.43 -10.72 2.94
C ALA A 29 0.07 -10.08 4.23
N ALA A 30 -0.07 -8.76 4.37
CA ALA A 30 0.49 -7.98 5.48
C ALA A 30 -0.49 -6.96 6.06
N GLU A 31 -0.32 -6.60 7.33
CA GLU A 31 -0.88 -5.38 7.95
C GLU A 31 0.25 -4.37 8.23
N LEU A 32 0.11 -3.14 7.71
CA LEU A 32 1.08 -2.06 7.90
C LEU A 32 0.75 -1.24 9.14
N ASN A 33 1.61 -1.32 10.15
CA ASN A 33 1.48 -0.57 11.39
C ASN A 33 2.31 0.72 11.33
N LEU A 34 1.75 1.80 11.87
CA LEU A 34 2.34 3.14 11.82
C LEU A 34 2.60 3.68 13.22
N PRO A 35 3.62 4.55 13.38
CA PRO A 35 3.76 5.35 14.59
C PRO A 35 2.64 6.41 14.66
N ASP A 36 2.33 6.87 15.87
CA ASP A 36 1.18 7.76 16.15
C ASP A 36 1.20 9.09 15.39
N ASN A 37 2.40 9.57 15.04
CA ASN A 37 2.63 10.80 14.28
C ASN A 37 2.52 10.61 12.76
N MET A 38 2.10 9.43 12.30
CA MET A 38 1.86 9.12 10.90
C MET A 38 0.43 8.65 10.65
N ALA A 39 -0.11 9.01 9.49
CA ALA A 39 -1.42 8.56 9.05
C ALA A 39 -1.38 8.09 7.60
N ILE A 40 -2.09 7.01 7.30
CA ILE A 40 -2.39 6.62 5.91
C ILE A 40 -3.56 7.44 5.40
N LYS A 41 -3.41 8.01 4.21
CA LYS A 41 -4.45 8.75 3.49
C LYS A 41 -5.08 7.92 2.39
N ALA A 42 -4.28 7.13 1.69
CA ALA A 42 -4.72 6.25 0.62
C ALA A 42 -3.77 5.05 0.45
N ILE A 43 -4.29 3.96 -0.10
CA ILE A 43 -3.54 2.80 -0.55
C ILE A 43 -3.91 2.56 -2.01
N ASP A 44 -2.92 2.53 -2.90
CA ASP A 44 -3.07 2.35 -4.34
C ASP A 44 -4.10 3.31 -4.97
N GLY A 45 -4.09 4.56 -4.49
CA GLY A 45 -4.99 5.63 -4.92
C GLY A 45 -6.41 5.55 -4.36
N GLN A 46 -6.73 4.54 -3.55
CA GLN A 46 -8.02 4.44 -2.84
C GLN A 46 -7.89 5.04 -1.45
N ALA A 47 -8.72 6.03 -1.15
CA ALA A 47 -8.75 6.65 0.18
C ALA A 47 -9.15 5.61 1.23
N VAL A 48 -8.45 5.63 2.36
CA VAL A 48 -8.73 4.75 3.51
C VAL A 48 -9.08 5.57 4.75
N SER A 49 -9.88 5.00 5.63
CA SER A 49 -10.15 5.57 6.94
C SER A 49 -8.99 5.29 7.89
N ASN A 50 -8.76 6.20 8.84
CA ASN A 50 -7.77 5.99 9.90
C ASN A 50 -8.15 4.82 10.84
N PHE A 51 -9.38 4.31 10.77
CA PHE A 51 -9.87 3.18 11.57
C PHE A 51 -9.79 1.84 10.83
N ASP A 52 -9.41 1.85 9.55
CA ASP A 52 -9.32 0.62 8.77
C ASP A 52 -8.05 -0.14 9.17
N SER A 53 -8.15 -1.47 9.27
CA SER A 53 -6.94 -2.31 9.30
C SER A 53 -6.17 -2.07 8.00
N HIS A 54 -4.93 -1.62 8.10
CA HIS A 54 -4.11 -1.20 6.95
C HIS A 54 -3.50 -2.42 6.24
N LYS A 55 -4.39 -3.26 5.71
CA LYS A 55 -4.03 -4.54 5.10
C LYS A 55 -3.61 -4.35 3.64
N LEU A 56 -2.49 -4.95 3.30
CA LEU A 56 -1.90 -4.99 1.98
C LEU A 56 -1.96 -6.42 1.45
N ALA A 57 -2.27 -6.56 0.17
CA ALA A 57 -2.14 -7.84 -0.52
C ALA A 57 -0.66 -8.14 -0.77
N ALA A 58 -0.34 -9.31 -1.33
CA ALA A 58 0.98 -9.53 -1.89
C ALA A 58 1.10 -8.74 -3.20
N GLY A 59 2.24 -8.07 -3.41
CA GLY A 59 2.50 -7.26 -4.59
C GLY A 59 3.19 -5.94 -4.29
N GLU A 60 3.28 -5.09 -5.30
CA GLU A 60 3.76 -3.72 -5.18
C GLU A 60 2.60 -2.81 -4.78
N HIS A 61 2.87 -1.93 -3.81
CA HIS A 61 1.89 -0.99 -3.28
C HIS A 61 2.47 0.42 -3.22
N VAL A 62 1.59 1.40 -3.42
CA VAL A 62 1.87 2.82 -3.15
C VAL A 62 0.93 3.27 -2.03
N VAL A 63 1.51 3.61 -0.88
CA VAL A 63 0.78 4.09 0.29
C VAL A 63 1.00 5.59 0.43
N GLU A 64 -0.08 6.37 0.37
CA GLU A 64 -0.04 7.80 0.66
C GLU A 64 -0.09 8.03 2.17
N LEU A 65 0.93 8.71 2.68
CA LEU A 65 1.18 8.98 4.08
C LEU A 65 1.15 10.48 4.37
N GLN A 66 0.91 10.81 5.63
CA GLN A 66 1.05 12.17 6.15
C GLN A 66 1.62 12.14 7.56
N TYR A 67 2.73 12.87 7.75
CA TYR A 67 3.31 13.14 9.06
C TYR A 67 2.60 14.33 9.71
N ARG A 68 2.35 14.23 11.02
CA ARG A 68 1.88 15.34 11.85
C ARG A 68 2.28 15.13 13.30
N ASP A 69 2.84 16.17 13.91
CA ASP A 69 3.21 16.17 15.32
C ASP A 69 3.08 17.57 15.94
N ILE A 70 3.14 17.65 17.26
CA ILE A 70 3.09 18.90 18.02
C ILE A 70 4.32 19.00 18.92
N PHE A 71 5.05 20.11 18.79
CA PHE A 71 6.24 20.40 19.59
C PHE A 71 5.93 21.53 20.57
N ALA A 72 5.81 21.22 21.86
CA ALA A 72 5.58 22.21 22.90
C ALA A 72 6.85 22.42 23.73
N VAL A 73 7.23 23.68 23.96
CA VAL A 73 8.43 24.00 24.75
C VAL A 73 8.16 23.84 26.25
N ASN A 74 6.93 24.13 26.70
CA ASN A 74 6.47 23.99 28.09
C ASN A 74 5.00 23.54 28.13
N ALA A 75 4.54 23.06 29.30
CA ALA A 75 3.17 22.56 29.48
C ALA A 75 2.06 23.62 29.35
N ASP A 76 2.41 24.91 29.42
CA ASP A 76 1.51 26.06 29.22
C ASP A 76 1.53 26.61 27.79
N ASP A 77 2.42 26.10 26.93
CA ASP A 77 2.50 26.47 25.53
C ASP A 77 1.54 25.60 24.70
N SER A 78 0.77 26.25 23.82
CA SER A 78 -0.09 25.57 22.85
C SER A 78 0.68 24.73 21.81
N GLY A 79 2.01 24.87 21.76
CA GLY A 79 2.92 24.11 20.90
C GLY A 79 2.85 24.50 19.41
N ALA A 80 3.89 24.15 18.67
CA ALA A 80 3.97 24.30 17.23
C ALA A 80 3.49 23.02 16.55
N TRP A 81 2.37 23.10 15.82
CA TRP A 81 1.92 22.01 14.95
C TRP A 81 2.79 21.95 13.71
N VAL A 82 3.41 20.79 13.47
CA VAL A 82 4.19 20.50 12.28
C VAL A 82 3.46 19.43 11.48
N LYS A 83 3.32 19.64 10.17
CA LYS A 83 2.56 18.76 9.28
C LYS A 83 3.20 18.70 7.90
N SER A 84 3.32 17.49 7.35
CA SER A 84 3.82 17.30 5.98
C SER A 84 2.74 17.49 4.91
N GLY A 85 3.18 17.72 3.68
CA GLY A 85 2.40 17.35 2.49
C GLY A 85 2.31 15.82 2.34
N PRO A 86 1.66 15.32 1.27
CA PRO A 86 1.61 13.90 0.97
C PRO A 86 3.02 13.32 0.78
N LEU A 87 3.27 12.19 1.43
CA LEU A 87 4.44 11.35 1.25
C LEU A 87 3.98 10.04 0.62
N TYR A 88 4.73 9.52 -0.34
CA TYR A 88 4.37 8.29 -1.07
C TYR A 88 5.39 7.22 -0.71
N LEU A 89 4.92 6.19 0.00
CA LEU A 89 5.69 5.00 0.33
C LEU A 89 5.43 3.94 -0.74
N THR A 90 6.46 3.58 -1.49
CA THR A 90 6.43 2.43 -2.39
C THR A 90 7.07 1.24 -1.69
N LEU A 91 6.40 0.10 -1.64
CA LEU A 91 6.90 -1.12 -1.01
C LEU A 91 6.44 -2.38 -1.75
N THR A 92 7.22 -3.45 -1.63
CA THR A 92 6.86 -4.78 -2.16
C THR A 92 6.55 -5.73 -1.00
N VAL A 93 5.32 -6.26 -1.00
CA VAL A 93 4.83 -7.22 -0.01
C VAL A 93 4.87 -8.63 -0.60
N ALA A 94 5.54 -9.56 0.06
CA ALA A 94 5.74 -10.92 -0.46
C ALA A 94 5.00 -12.00 0.34
N GLY A 95 4.72 -11.77 1.63
CA GLY A 95 4.06 -12.74 2.51
C GLY A 95 4.28 -12.53 4.01
N GLN A 96 4.71 -11.33 4.42
CA GLN A 96 4.90 -10.95 5.82
C GLN A 96 3.53 -10.68 6.46
N GLN A 97 3.19 -11.24 7.62
CA GLN A 97 1.85 -11.02 8.22
C GLN A 97 1.71 -9.61 8.77
N SER A 98 2.82 -9.03 9.24
CA SER A 98 2.85 -7.67 9.77
C SER A 98 4.10 -6.91 9.33
N LEU A 99 3.91 -5.63 9.07
CA LEU A 99 4.94 -4.67 8.72
C LEU A 99 4.88 -3.51 9.72
N GLN A 100 6.04 -2.99 10.11
CA GLN A 100 6.14 -1.79 10.94
C GLN A 100 6.86 -0.69 10.19
N LEU A 101 6.22 0.47 10.09
CA LEU A 101 6.83 1.70 9.63
C LEU A 101 7.59 2.35 10.77
N GLN A 102 8.85 2.71 10.52
CA GLN A 102 9.72 3.34 11.49
C GLN A 102 10.23 4.68 10.97
N LEU A 103 10.17 5.68 11.84
CA LEU A 103 10.75 7.00 11.62
C LEU A 103 12.08 7.09 12.41
N PRO A 104 13.00 7.97 12.01
CA PRO A 104 14.02 8.45 12.93
C PRO A 104 13.36 9.13 14.14
N THR A 105 14.09 9.26 15.24
CA THR A 105 13.66 10.09 16.37
C THR A 105 13.57 11.56 15.92
N LEU A 106 12.44 12.21 16.19
CA LEU A 106 12.14 13.60 15.84
C LEU A 106 11.67 14.33 17.10
N ASP A 107 12.60 14.79 17.93
CA ASP A 107 12.27 15.38 19.24
C ASP A 107 12.05 16.90 19.16
N THR A 108 12.48 17.51 18.06
CA THR A 108 12.39 18.96 17.85
C THR A 108 11.63 19.33 16.59
N GLU A 109 11.01 20.51 16.59
CA GLU A 109 10.40 21.10 15.40
C GLU A 109 11.40 21.19 14.22
N ALA A 110 12.68 21.45 14.50
CA ALA A 110 13.72 21.55 13.48
C ALA A 110 13.98 20.21 12.79
N GLU A 111 14.03 19.12 13.55
CA GLU A 111 14.19 17.75 13.03
C GLU A 111 12.96 17.32 12.23
N ALA A 112 11.76 17.58 12.73
CA ALA A 112 10.53 17.32 12.00
C ALA A 112 10.46 18.06 10.66
N ASN A 113 10.85 19.34 10.65
CA ASN A 113 10.94 20.13 9.42
C ASN A 113 12.03 19.61 8.47
N ALA A 114 13.13 19.07 8.98
CA ALA A 114 14.16 18.45 8.16
C ALA A 114 13.66 17.14 7.52
N PHE A 115 12.98 16.30 8.30
CA PHE A 115 12.32 15.10 7.79
C PHE A 115 11.31 15.44 6.69
N ILE A 116 10.48 16.48 6.85
CA ILE A 116 9.51 16.89 5.82
C ILE A 116 10.19 17.26 4.49
N ARG A 117 11.35 17.92 4.54
CA ARG A 117 12.09 18.32 3.33
C ARG A 117 12.77 17.14 2.62
N SER A 118 13.19 16.14 3.40
CA SER A 118 13.92 14.97 2.91
C SER A 118 13.49 13.74 3.71
N PRO A 119 12.32 13.15 3.41
CA PRO A 119 11.75 12.08 4.21
C PRO A 119 12.65 10.86 4.18
N GLN A 120 12.83 10.25 5.35
CA GLN A 120 13.55 8.99 5.51
C GLN A 120 12.76 8.12 6.47
N LEU A 121 12.45 6.90 6.07
CA LEU A 121 11.76 5.91 6.89
C LEU A 121 12.30 4.52 6.59
N GLN A 122 11.99 3.57 7.47
CA GLN A 122 12.24 2.16 7.25
C GLN A 122 10.94 1.38 7.40
N VAL A 123 10.84 0.27 6.69
CA VAL A 123 9.80 -0.72 6.89
C VAL A 123 10.48 -2.01 7.32
N VAL A 124 10.04 -2.58 8.42
CA VAL A 124 10.54 -3.86 8.92
C VAL A 124 9.41 -4.87 9.04
N ASP A 125 9.73 -6.15 8.90
CA ASP A 125 8.79 -7.24 9.17
C ASP A 125 8.77 -7.63 10.66
N GLU A 126 7.98 -8.65 10.99
CA GLU A 126 7.85 -9.23 12.33
C GLU A 126 9.16 -9.71 12.94
N ALA A 127 10.13 -10.10 12.10
CA ALA A 127 11.46 -10.55 12.52
C ALA A 127 12.45 -9.36 12.64
N GLY A 128 12.00 -8.13 12.40
CA GLY A 128 12.83 -6.93 12.37
C GLY A 128 13.70 -6.82 11.12
N GLN A 129 13.41 -7.60 10.07
CA GLN A 129 14.17 -7.55 8.82
C GLN A 129 13.64 -6.40 7.94
N ALA A 130 14.57 -5.65 7.36
CA ALA A 130 14.24 -4.55 6.47
C ALA A 130 13.51 -5.07 5.21
N VAL A 131 12.37 -4.47 4.92
CA VAL A 131 11.60 -4.69 3.69
C VAL A 131 11.96 -3.59 2.70
N PRO A 132 12.23 -3.92 1.42
CA PRO A 132 12.49 -2.92 0.39
C PRO A 132 11.33 -1.92 0.31
N ALA A 133 11.64 -0.68 0.64
CA ALA A 133 10.68 0.41 0.67
C ALA A 133 11.38 1.73 0.36
N GLU A 134 10.68 2.62 -0.33
CA GLU A 134 11.16 3.95 -0.67
C GLU A 134 10.08 4.98 -0.34
N VAL A 135 10.48 6.13 0.19
CA VAL A 135 9.57 7.24 0.46
C VAL A 135 9.94 8.44 -0.39
N MET A 136 8.94 9.03 -1.05
CA MET A 136 9.12 10.19 -1.90
C MET A 136 8.07 11.26 -1.62
N THR A 137 8.41 12.51 -1.92
CA THR A 137 7.39 13.55 -2.10
C THR A 137 6.67 13.32 -3.43
N HIS A 138 5.53 13.98 -3.64
CA HIS A 138 4.81 13.92 -4.92
C HIS A 138 5.73 14.20 -6.13
N GLY A 139 6.55 15.26 -6.03
CA GLY A 139 7.49 15.61 -7.09
C GLY A 139 8.58 14.56 -7.31
N GLY A 140 9.06 13.93 -6.23
CA GLY A 140 10.02 12.83 -6.30
C GLY A 140 9.45 11.61 -7.03
N LEU A 141 8.23 11.21 -6.67
CA LEU A 141 7.53 10.09 -7.32
C LEU A 141 7.32 10.35 -8.81
N MET A 142 6.88 11.56 -9.20
CA MET A 142 6.70 11.90 -10.61
C MET A 142 8.03 11.92 -11.37
N ALA A 143 9.11 12.39 -10.75
CA ALA A 143 10.43 12.38 -11.36
C ALA A 143 10.93 10.96 -11.60
N ASP A 144 10.77 10.06 -10.63
CA ASP A 144 11.13 8.65 -10.76
C ASP A 144 10.29 7.95 -11.84
N TRP A 145 8.98 8.14 -11.83
CA TRP A 145 8.09 7.56 -12.86
C TRP A 145 8.49 8.02 -14.27
N LEU A 146 8.74 9.32 -14.47
CA LEU A 146 9.23 9.85 -15.75
C LEU A 146 10.58 9.26 -16.16
N ALA A 147 11.47 8.96 -15.20
CA ALA A 147 12.74 8.31 -15.47
C ALA A 147 12.57 6.83 -15.86
N GLN A 148 11.60 6.12 -15.29
CA GLN A 148 11.27 4.74 -15.65
C GLN A 148 10.71 4.64 -17.08
N LEU A 149 9.82 5.55 -17.48
CA LEU A 149 9.22 5.57 -18.83
C LEU A 149 10.22 5.82 -19.96
N ARG A 150 11.42 6.33 -19.65
CA ARG A 150 12.47 6.63 -20.63
C ARG A 150 13.44 5.47 -20.86
N ARG A 151 13.30 4.38 -20.10
CA ARG A 151 14.11 3.16 -20.24
C ARG A 151 13.43 2.19 -21.19
#